data_AF-A0A838EWS9-F1
#
_entry.id   AF-A0A838EWS9-F1
#
_cell.length_a   1.000
_cell.length_b   1.000
_cell.length_c   1.000
_cell.angle_alpha   90.00
_cell.angle_beta   90.00
_cell.angle_gamma   90.00
#
_symmetry.space_group_name_H-M   'P 1'
#
loop_
_entity.id
_entity.type
_entity.pdbx_description
1 polymer ?
#
loop_
_entity_poly.entity_id
_entity_poly.type
_entity_poly.pdbx_seq_one_letter_code
_entity_poly.pdbx_strand_id
1 'polypeptide(L)'
;MAYIQAIAAIAGVQIDPPGRHDHGIDGKFVKIGLQDYPTGLRTLELAWQPLPFQAKASQKVGHVNGEMVFDLDAKNYNDAVSTAEILVLVMHHPPDIQDWLAQDVERLMMHHCCYYWEPPLSAYGKLIKNKETKRISFPDTQLFTSEALLRLFNRERGIKL
;
A
#
# COMPACT_ATOMS: atom_id res chain seq x y z
N MET A 1 -5.04 -7.66 4.32
CA MET A 1 -6.12 -7.25 3.38
C MET A 1 -7.26 -6.50 4.06
N ALA A 2 -7.88 -7.01 5.14
CA ALA A 2 -9.02 -6.34 5.79
C ALA A 2 -8.77 -4.86 6.16
N TYR A 3 -7.64 -4.55 6.81
CA TYR A 3 -7.25 -3.16 7.11
C TYR A 3 -7.18 -2.30 5.84
N ILE A 4 -6.51 -2.80 4.80
CA ILE A 4 -6.33 -2.09 3.52
C ILE A 4 -7.69 -1.81 2.85
N GLN A 5 -8.60 -2.79 2.89
CA GLN A 5 -9.95 -2.66 2.36
C GLN A 5 -10.78 -1.63 3.14
N ALA A 6 -10.69 -1.62 4.47
CA ALA A 6 -11.38 -0.63 5.29
C ALA A 6 -10.90 0.79 4.97
N ILE A 7 -9.58 1.00 4.86
CA ILE A 7 -8.99 2.29 4.47
C ILE A 7 -9.43 2.72 3.07
N ALA A 8 -9.39 1.81 2.09
CA ALA A 8 -9.80 2.10 0.72
C ALA A 8 -11.29 2.47 0.64
N ALA A 9 -12.15 1.75 1.37
CA ALA A 9 -13.58 2.04 1.44
C ALA A 9 -13.86 3.44 2.01
N ILE A 10 -13.19 3.83 3.10
CA ILE A 10 -13.29 5.19 3.67
C ILE A 10 -12.82 6.24 2.66
N ALA A 11 -11.78 5.94 1.88
CA ALA A 11 -11.26 6.83 0.85
C ALA A 11 -12.12 6.89 -0.44
N GLY A 12 -13.18 6.07 -0.56
CA GLY A 12 -13.96 5.96 -1.81
C GLY A 12 -13.14 5.38 -2.97
N VAL A 13 -12.17 4.53 -2.66
CA VAL A 13 -11.24 3.90 -3.61
C VAL A 13 -11.55 2.42 -3.73
N GLN A 14 -11.61 1.91 -4.96
CA GLN A 14 -11.75 0.48 -5.22
C GLN A 14 -10.41 -0.23 -5.18
N ILE A 15 -10.42 -1.50 -4.80
CA ILE A 15 -9.27 -2.40 -4.92
C ILE A 15 -9.58 -3.42 -6.00
N ASP A 16 -8.81 -3.38 -7.07
CA ASP A 16 -8.85 -4.40 -8.10
C ASP A 16 -7.92 -5.56 -7.75
N PRO A 17 -8.33 -6.80 -8.03
CA PRO A 17 -7.46 -7.96 -7.86
C PRO A 17 -6.26 -7.87 -8.83
N PRO A 18 -5.15 -8.57 -8.53
CA PRO A 18 -4.03 -8.63 -9.44
C PRO A 18 -4.42 -9.32 -10.75
N GLY A 19 -3.72 -8.97 -11.83
CA GLY A 19 -3.91 -9.61 -13.13
C GLY A 19 -3.44 -11.07 -13.13
N ARG A 20 -3.73 -11.80 -14.22
CA ARG A 20 -3.39 -13.24 -14.39
C ARG A 20 -1.90 -13.56 -14.19
N HIS A 21 -1.02 -12.59 -14.44
CA HIS A 21 0.39 -12.63 -14.03
C HIS A 21 0.59 -11.51 -13.02
N ASP A 22 0.59 -11.87 -11.74
CA ASP A 22 0.58 -10.89 -10.65
C ASP A 22 1.95 -10.23 -10.43
N HIS A 23 3.05 -10.84 -10.90
CA HIS A 23 4.43 -10.38 -10.66
C HIS A 23 4.69 -10.04 -9.18
N GLY A 24 4.00 -10.69 -8.26
CA GLY A 24 4.05 -10.36 -6.84
C GLY A 24 3.35 -9.05 -6.47
N ILE A 25 2.27 -8.66 -7.16
CA ILE A 25 1.34 -7.57 -6.79
C ILE A 25 0.12 -8.20 -6.11
N ASP A 26 -0.29 -7.66 -4.97
CA ASP A 26 -1.43 -8.16 -4.20
C ASP A 26 -2.76 -7.48 -4.56
N GLY A 27 -2.69 -6.31 -5.20
CA GLY A 27 -3.84 -5.59 -5.72
C GLY A 27 -3.47 -4.24 -6.30
N LYS A 28 -4.49 -3.53 -6.80
CA LYS A 28 -4.34 -2.17 -7.32
C LYS A 28 -5.42 -1.27 -6.75
N PHE A 29 -5.04 -0.09 -6.27
CA PHE A 29 -6.01 0.94 -5.93
C PHE A 29 -6.48 1.65 -7.18
N VAL A 30 -7.78 1.80 -7.34
CA VAL A 30 -8.43 2.49 -8.45
C VAL A 30 -9.34 3.58 -7.90
N LYS A 31 -9.04 4.83 -8.25
CA LYS A 31 -9.87 5.96 -7.84
C LYS A 31 -11.14 5.98 -8.69
N ILE A 32 -12.28 5.97 -8.02
CA ILE A 32 -13.59 5.97 -8.67
C ILE A 32 -14.26 7.32 -8.47
N GLY A 33 -15.08 7.73 -9.44
CA GLY A 33 -15.87 8.95 -9.41
C GLY A 33 -17.20 8.79 -10.10
N LEU A 34 -18.05 9.77 -9.88
CA LEU A 34 -19.36 9.86 -10.51
C LEU A 34 -19.27 10.88 -11.64
N GLN A 35 -19.68 10.46 -12.83
CA GLN A 35 -19.83 11.33 -13.98
C GLN A 35 -21.28 11.33 -14.42
N ASP A 36 -21.82 12.54 -14.59
CA ASP A 36 -23.15 12.75 -15.11
C ASP A 36 -23.13 12.59 -16.64
N TYR A 37 -23.93 11.67 -17.15
CA TYR A 37 -24.14 11.47 -18.58
C TYR A 37 -25.60 11.77 -18.92
N PRO A 38 -25.91 12.08 -20.20
CA PRO A 38 -27.29 12.20 -20.65
C PRO A 38 -28.16 10.95 -20.40
N THR A 39 -27.54 9.80 -20.13
CA THR A 39 -28.23 8.52 -19.81
C THR A 39 -28.33 8.23 -18.31
N GLY A 40 -27.93 9.18 -17.46
CA GLY A 40 -27.89 9.04 -16.01
C GLY A 40 -26.47 9.02 -15.44
N LEU A 41 -26.39 9.02 -14.11
CA LEU A 41 -25.14 9.03 -13.37
C LEU A 41 -24.40 7.70 -13.53
N ARG A 42 -23.12 7.74 -13.89
CA ARG A 42 -22.28 6.54 -13.99
C ARG A 42 -21.04 6.64 -13.14
N THR A 43 -20.66 5.50 -12.60
CA THR A 43 -19.41 5.29 -11.89
C THR A 43 -18.29 5.04 -12.90
N LEU A 44 -17.19 5.79 -12.81
CA LEU A 44 -16.03 5.66 -13.69
C LEU A 44 -14.73 5.67 -12.89
N GLU A 45 -13.69 5.09 -13.47
CA GLU A 45 -12.32 5.25 -13.00
C GLU A 45 -11.82 6.67 -13.32
N LEU A 46 -11.49 7.45 -12.30
CA LEU A 46 -11.04 8.84 -12.42
C LEU A 46 -9.53 8.97 -12.62
N ALA A 47 -8.76 8.03 -12.09
CA ALA A 47 -7.30 8.08 -12.16
C ALA A 47 -6.81 7.41 -13.44
N TRP A 48 -5.93 8.09 -14.16
CA TRP A 48 -5.33 7.59 -15.40
C TRP A 48 -4.43 6.38 -15.18
N GLN A 49 -3.99 6.14 -13.93
CA GLN A 49 -3.18 4.99 -13.55
C GLN A 49 -3.60 4.41 -12.19
N PRO A 50 -3.94 3.12 -12.12
CA PRO A 50 -4.09 2.40 -10.86
C PRO A 50 -2.78 2.42 -10.06
N LEU A 51 -2.88 2.39 -8.73
CA LEU A 51 -1.71 2.28 -7.85
C LEU A 51 -1.51 0.81 -7.44
N PRO A 52 -0.57 0.07 -8.07
CA PRO A 52 -0.28 -1.30 -7.66
C PRO A 52 0.35 -1.31 -6.26
N PHE A 53 0.02 -2.33 -5.48
CA PHE A 53 0.61 -2.51 -4.16
C PHE A 53 0.98 -3.97 -3.87
N GLN A 54 1.91 -4.10 -2.93
CA GLN A 54 2.29 -5.33 -2.25
C GLN A 54 1.84 -5.24 -0.80
N ALA A 55 1.13 -6.23 -0.29
CA ALA A 55 0.70 -6.32 1.09
C ALA A 55 1.60 -7.30 1.86
N LYS A 56 2.31 -6.76 2.86
CA LYS A 56 3.14 -7.52 3.80
C LYS A 56 2.56 -7.42 5.20
N ALA A 57 2.70 -8.48 5.99
CA ALA A 57 2.31 -8.52 7.38
C ALA A 57 3.44 -9.12 8.22
N SER A 58 3.82 -8.47 9.31
CA SER A 58 4.94 -8.91 10.14
C SER A 58 4.85 -8.40 11.57
N GLN A 59 5.37 -9.21 12.50
CA GLN A 59 5.67 -8.79 13.88
C GLN A 59 7.09 -8.21 14.00
N LYS A 60 7.94 -8.49 13.00
CA LYS A 60 9.35 -8.09 12.97
C LYS A 60 9.48 -6.76 12.24
N VAL A 61 8.98 -5.71 12.88
CA VAL A 61 9.10 -4.33 12.44
C VAL A 61 9.88 -3.58 13.52
N GLY A 62 10.97 -2.93 13.14
CA GLY A 62 11.80 -2.15 14.08
C GLY A 62 11.45 -0.67 14.03
N HIS A 63 11.65 0.03 15.14
CA HIS A 63 11.58 1.49 15.21
C HIS A 63 12.94 2.00 15.71
N VAL A 64 13.64 2.78 14.89
CA VAL A 64 14.99 3.29 15.19
C VAL A 64 15.05 4.75 14.76
N ASN A 65 15.32 5.66 15.71
CA ASN A 65 15.51 7.09 15.45
C ASN A 65 14.37 7.78 14.67
N GLY A 66 13.10 7.43 14.96
CA GLY A 66 11.93 7.98 14.26
C GLY A 66 11.67 7.38 12.87
N GLU A 67 12.43 6.34 12.50
CA GLU A 67 12.17 5.53 11.31
C GLU A 67 11.63 4.16 11.71
N MET A 68 10.68 3.68 10.94
CA MET A 68 10.35 2.28 10.88
C MET A 68 11.35 1.57 9.95
N VAL A 69 11.83 0.40 10.37
CA VAL A 69 12.71 -0.47 9.57
C VAL A 69 12.06 -1.83 9.33
N PHE A 70 12.15 -2.31 8.10
CA PHE A 70 11.60 -3.59 7.69
C PHE A 70 12.53 -4.30 6.70
N ASP A 71 12.74 -5.60 6.89
CA ASP A 71 13.56 -6.42 6.00
C ASP A 71 12.65 -7.01 4.90
N LEU A 72 12.64 -6.36 3.73
CA LEU A 72 11.82 -6.77 2.59
C LEU A 72 12.54 -7.86 1.79
N ASP A 73 11.83 -8.90 1.38
CA ASP A 73 12.38 -9.96 0.53
C ASP A 73 13.04 -9.36 -0.72
N ALA A 74 14.23 -9.85 -1.08
CA ALA A 74 15.02 -9.27 -2.16
C ALA A 74 14.27 -9.26 -3.50
N LYS A 75 13.45 -10.30 -3.75
CA LYS A 75 12.55 -10.33 -4.91
C LYS A 75 11.55 -9.17 -4.88
N ASN A 76 10.83 -8.99 -3.78
CA ASN A 76 9.83 -7.93 -3.65
C ASN A 76 10.44 -6.53 -3.70
N TYR A 77 11.62 -6.35 -3.10
CA TYR A 77 12.37 -5.09 -3.23
C TYR A 77 12.68 -4.82 -4.69
N ASN A 78 13.26 -5.80 -5.40
CA ASN A 78 13.58 -5.67 -6.81
C ASN A 78 12.33 -5.36 -7.62
N ASP A 79 11.23 -6.10 -7.43
CA ASP A 79 9.95 -5.84 -8.08
C ASP A 79 9.50 -4.38 -7.86
N ALA A 80 9.54 -3.90 -6.62
CA ALA A 80 9.14 -2.53 -6.27
C ALA A 80 10.02 -1.43 -6.90
N VAL A 81 11.32 -1.69 -7.09
CA VAL A 81 12.23 -0.71 -7.72
C VAL A 81 12.38 -0.89 -9.24
N SER A 82 11.75 -1.92 -9.83
CA SER A 82 12.04 -2.41 -11.19
C SER A 82 11.35 -1.70 -12.36
N THR A 83 10.72 -0.54 -12.16
CA THR A 83 10.08 0.40 -13.12
C THR A 83 8.60 0.62 -12.83
N ALA A 84 7.93 -0.32 -12.17
CA ALA A 84 6.58 -0.12 -11.68
C ALA A 84 6.61 0.59 -10.33
N GLU A 85 5.84 1.67 -10.16
CA GLU A 85 5.68 2.38 -8.90
C GLU A 85 4.80 1.57 -7.93
N ILE A 86 5.30 0.41 -7.50
CA ILE A 86 4.61 -0.49 -6.58
C ILE A 86 4.76 0.06 -5.17
N LEU A 87 3.62 0.31 -4.53
CA LEU A 87 3.56 0.67 -3.11
C LEU A 87 3.74 -0.59 -2.26
N VAL A 88 4.65 -0.58 -1.30
CA VAL A 88 4.76 -1.68 -0.33
C VAL A 88 4.01 -1.29 0.94
N LEU A 89 2.94 -2.01 1.25
CA LEU A 89 2.16 -1.86 2.46
C LEU A 89 2.65 -2.86 3.50
N VAL A 90 3.00 -2.38 4.69
CA VAL A 90 3.53 -3.20 5.78
C VAL A 90 2.58 -3.09 6.98
N MET A 91 1.79 -4.14 7.19
CA MET A 91 0.98 -4.31 8.38
C MET A 91 1.87 -4.80 9.53
N HIS A 92 2.11 -3.92 10.50
CA HIS A 92 2.63 -4.35 11.80
C HIS A 92 1.44 -4.89 12.59
N HIS A 93 1.50 -6.13 13.05
CA HIS A 93 0.41 -6.74 13.84
C HIS A 93 0.90 -7.25 15.20
N PRO A 94 0.01 -7.40 16.19
CA PRO A 94 0.35 -7.98 17.49
C PRO A 94 0.93 -9.40 17.39
N PRO A 95 1.69 -9.83 18.42
CA PRO A 95 2.22 -11.18 18.50
C PRO A 95 1.12 -12.24 18.63
N ASP A 96 0.09 -11.96 19.44
CA ASP A 96 -1.05 -12.86 19.65
C ASP A 96 -2.19 -12.50 18.68
N ILE A 97 -2.78 -13.51 18.04
CA ILE A 97 -3.91 -13.35 17.12
C ILE A 97 -5.17 -12.86 17.83
N GLN A 98 -5.35 -13.17 19.12
CA GLN A 98 -6.49 -12.69 19.91
C GLN A 98 -6.46 -11.17 20.05
N ASP A 99 -5.28 -10.58 19.98
CA ASP A 99 -5.09 -9.13 20.05
C ASP A 99 -5.23 -8.46 18.68
N TRP A 100 -5.44 -9.16 17.57
CA TRP A 100 -5.49 -8.51 16.25
C TRP A 100 -6.74 -7.66 16.05
N LEU A 101 -7.85 -8.11 16.61
CA LEU A 101 -9.16 -7.51 16.39
C LEU A 101 -10.00 -7.64 17.65
N ALA A 102 -10.55 -6.53 18.10
CA ALA A 102 -11.53 -6.48 19.18
C ALA A 102 -12.85 -5.93 18.65
N GLN A 103 -13.96 -6.53 19.05
CA GLN A 103 -15.29 -6.09 18.66
C GLN A 103 -16.22 -6.13 19.87
N ASP A 104 -16.97 -5.05 20.05
CA ASP A 104 -18.03 -4.93 21.03
C ASP A 104 -19.25 -4.23 20.39
N VAL A 105 -20.25 -3.91 21.22
CA VAL A 105 -21.49 -3.27 20.74
C VAL A 105 -21.30 -1.83 20.26
N GLU A 106 -20.22 -1.18 20.64
CA GLU A 106 -19.93 0.21 20.28
C GLU A 106 -18.98 0.32 19.09
N ARG A 107 -18.05 -0.64 18.94
CA ARG A 107 -16.95 -0.52 17.98
C ARG A 107 -16.36 -1.84 17.50
N LEU A 108 -15.73 -1.73 16.34
CA LEU A 108 -14.77 -2.70 15.80
C LEU A 108 -13.39 -2.03 15.78
N MET A 109 -12.39 -2.67 16.39
CA MET A 109 -11.01 -2.19 16.45
C MET A 109 -10.07 -3.23 15.85
N MET A 110 -9.27 -2.83 14.86
CA MET A 110 -8.10 -3.58 14.42
C MET A 110 -6.87 -2.98 15.09
N HIS A 111 -6.09 -3.79 15.82
CA HIS A 111 -4.95 -3.29 16.56
C HIS A 111 -3.68 -3.20 15.69
N HIS A 112 -2.80 -2.27 16.08
CA HIS A 112 -1.64 -1.80 15.33
C HIS A 112 -2.04 -1.14 13.99
N CYS A 113 -1.04 -0.79 13.17
CA CYS A 113 -1.24 0.02 11.98
C CYS A 113 -0.55 -0.60 10.77
N CYS A 114 -1.11 -0.28 9.61
CA CYS A 114 -0.43 -0.46 8.33
C CYS A 114 0.38 0.79 8.02
N TYR A 115 1.57 0.58 7.50
CA TYR A 115 2.45 1.61 6.99
C TYR A 115 2.62 1.44 5.49
N TYR A 116 3.07 2.48 4.80
CA TYR A 116 3.39 2.36 3.38
C TYR A 116 4.83 2.79 3.11
N TRP A 117 5.45 2.15 2.14
CA TRP A 117 6.75 2.51 1.61
C TRP A 117 6.65 2.74 0.10
N GLU A 118 7.06 3.93 -0.31
CA GLU A 118 7.29 4.28 -1.71
C GLU A 118 8.79 4.14 -1.99
N PRO A 119 9.18 3.41 -3.04
CA PRO A 119 10.56 3.42 -3.49
C PRO A 119 11.04 4.86 -3.72
N PRO A 120 12.13 5.31 -3.08
CA PRO A 120 12.63 6.65 -3.35
C PRO A 120 13.10 6.75 -4.80
N LEU A 121 13.01 7.94 -5.41
CA LEU A 121 13.41 8.16 -6.81
C LEU A 121 14.83 7.65 -7.11
N SER A 122 15.72 7.74 -6.12
CA SER A 122 17.11 7.29 -6.22
C SER A 122 17.27 5.76 -6.21
N ALA A 123 16.24 4.97 -5.90
CA ALA A 123 16.29 3.50 -5.86
C ALA A 123 15.81 2.83 -7.16
N TYR A 124 15.05 3.52 -8.02
CA TYR A 124 14.57 2.94 -9.27
C TYR A 124 15.72 2.44 -10.14
N GLY A 125 15.57 1.23 -10.68
CA GLY A 125 16.58 0.53 -11.48
C GLY A 125 17.78 -0.01 -10.69
N LYS A 126 17.90 0.28 -9.38
CA LYS A 126 18.98 -0.22 -8.52
C LYS A 126 18.63 -1.57 -7.92
N LEU A 127 18.57 -2.58 -8.79
CA LEU A 127 18.33 -3.96 -8.40
C LEU A 127 19.46 -4.49 -7.51
N ILE A 128 19.10 -5.30 -6.52
CA ILE A 128 20.05 -6.02 -5.68
C ILE A 128 20.23 -7.45 -6.19
N LYS A 129 21.45 -7.96 -6.02
CA LYS A 129 21.81 -9.37 -6.32
C LYS A 129 21.66 -10.29 -5.10
N ASN A 130 21.50 -9.72 -3.89
CA ASN A 130 21.22 -10.51 -2.69
C ASN A 130 19.92 -11.29 -2.92
N LYS A 131 19.86 -12.53 -2.42
CA LYS A 131 18.68 -13.40 -2.51
C LYS A 131 17.83 -13.39 -1.24
N GLU A 132 18.34 -12.89 -0.12
CA GLU A 132 17.64 -12.89 1.16
C GLU A 132 16.73 -11.67 1.27
N THR A 133 17.20 -10.59 1.90
CA THR A 133 16.40 -9.40 2.15
C THR A 133 17.17 -8.11 1.85
N LYS A 134 16.41 -7.03 1.72
CA LYS A 134 16.89 -5.65 1.71
C LYS A 134 16.14 -4.90 2.80
N ARG A 135 16.88 -4.34 3.75
CA ARG A 135 16.31 -3.41 4.71
C ARG A 135 15.84 -2.14 4.01
N ILE A 136 14.57 -1.82 4.19
CA ILE A 136 13.97 -0.54 3.85
C ILE A 136 13.71 0.23 5.15
N SER A 137 13.76 1.56 5.07
CA SER A 137 13.37 2.44 6.16
C SER A 137 12.54 3.60 5.66
N PHE A 138 11.68 4.12 6.54
CA PHE A 138 10.82 5.27 6.28
C PHE A 138 10.28 5.84 7.60
N PRO A 139 9.75 7.07 7.63
CA PRO A 139 9.28 7.67 8.87
C PRO A 139 8.25 6.80 9.58
N ASP A 140 8.35 6.63 10.89
CA ASP A 140 7.35 5.90 11.69
C ASP A 140 6.00 6.63 11.78
N THR A 141 5.91 7.85 11.27
CA THR A 141 4.68 8.60 11.06
C THR A 141 4.01 8.31 9.70
N GLN A 142 4.63 7.50 8.84
CA GLN A 142 4.15 7.18 7.49
C GLN A 142 3.08 6.07 7.50
N LEU A 143 1.98 6.36 8.21
CA LEU A 143 0.83 5.48 8.34
C LEU A 143 0.00 5.44 7.06
N PHE A 144 -0.50 4.25 6.73
CA PHE A 144 -1.45 4.05 5.64
C PHE A 144 -2.87 4.37 6.13
N THR A 145 -3.30 5.62 5.90
CA THR A 145 -4.63 6.13 6.22
C THR A 145 -5.42 6.46 4.95
N SER A 146 -6.72 6.76 5.07
CA SER A 146 -7.55 7.22 3.96
C SER A 146 -6.99 8.48 3.31
N GLU A 147 -6.51 9.42 4.13
CA GLU A 147 -5.91 10.68 3.67
C GLU A 147 -4.57 10.40 2.96
N ALA A 148 -3.77 9.47 3.48
CA ALA A 148 -2.53 9.06 2.84
C ALA A 148 -2.81 8.46 1.45
N LEU A 149 -3.78 7.56 1.34
CA LEU A 149 -4.18 6.95 0.06
C LEU A 149 -4.65 8.01 -0.94
N LEU A 150 -5.50 8.96 -0.53
CA LEU A 150 -5.95 10.05 -1.40
C LEU A 150 -4.79 10.96 -1.84
N ARG A 151 -3.84 11.25 -0.95
CA ARG A 151 -2.62 12.00 -1.30
C ARG A 151 -1.76 11.27 -2.34
N LEU A 152 -1.65 9.94 -2.24
CA LEU A 152 -0.88 9.12 -3.19
C LEU A 152 -1.44 9.20 -4.62
N PHE A 153 -2.76 9.39 -4.77
CA PHE A 153 -3.41 9.62 -6.07
C PHE A 153 -3.25 11.05 -6.61
N ASN A 154 -3.21 12.05 -5.72
CA ASN A 154 -3.19 13.46 -6.11
C ASN A 154 -1.77 14.00 -6.35
N ARG A 155 -0.73 13.20 -6.10
CA ARG A 155 0.63 13.53 -6.53
C ARG A 155 0.68 13.42 -8.05
N GLU A 156 1.10 14.48 -8.73
CA GLU A 156 1.58 14.39 -10.11
C GLU A 156 2.76 13.42 -10.12
N ARG A 157 2.49 12.17 -10.47
CA ARG A 157 3.54 11.19 -10.73
C ARG A 157 4.10 11.55 -12.09
N GLY A 158 5.03 12.49 -12.10
CA GLY A 158 5.65 13.03 -13.31
C GLY A 158 6.35 11.92 -14.07
N ILE A 159 5.63 11.30 -15.01
CA ILE A 159 6.19 10.37 -15.97
C ILE A 159 7.05 11.22 -16.91
N LYS A 160 8.36 11.26 -16.66
CA LYS A 160 9.31 11.59 -17.72
C LYS A 160 9.36 10.38 -18.65
N LEU A 161 8.62 10.48 -19.75
CA LEU A 161 8.84 9.69 -20.97
C LEU A 161 10.23 10.00 -21.54
#